data_AF-A0A7Y7DKB3-F1
#
_entry.id   AF-A0A7Y7DKB3-F1
#
_cell.length_a   1.000
_cell.length_b   1.000
_cell.length_c   1.000
_cell.angle_alpha   90.00
_cell.angle_beta   90.00
_cell.angle_gamma   90.00
#
_symmetry.space_group_name_H-M   'P 1'
#
loop_
_entity.id
_entity.type
_entity.pdbx_description
1 polymer ?
#
loop_
_entity_poly.entity_id
_entity_poly.type
_entity_poly.pdbx_seq_one_letter_code
_entity_poly.pdbx_strand_id
1 'polypeptide(L)'
;MNLDDFRNTWQQQNNDSVAAITINQTMLTEMKVNKQMKALTNMKWARIIESAVFFCIIVVLGQYIGNDFSVSAAKISAVILSVFAIVGLAGNIGQIVLVSSVDYTKPVSELQKDMYRLCAHKLQLTKLLFMSVPFYMAYVFIGFDVILGVDLFEHLAPHMVWFYGVSSVVLFVATTWFLTKLNYNNINTSWVKNVIQFIVGARLVSMAQFINNLESTER
;
A
#
# COMPACT_ATOMS: atom_id res chain seq x y z
N MET A 1 -32.25 -59.27 -3.68
CA MET A 1 -31.91 -57.85 -3.50
C MET A 1 -33.16 -57.07 -3.87
N ASN A 2 -33.76 -56.39 -2.90
CA ASN A 2 -35.08 -55.78 -3.07
C ASN A 2 -34.96 -54.40 -3.74
N LEU A 3 -36.00 -53.93 -4.42
CA LEU A 3 -36.03 -52.59 -5.02
C LEU A 3 -35.80 -51.50 -3.96
N ASP A 4 -36.25 -51.75 -2.74
CA ASP A 4 -36.05 -50.86 -1.60
C ASP A 4 -34.59 -50.81 -1.14
N ASP A 5 -33.84 -51.92 -1.23
CA ASP A 5 -32.41 -51.94 -0.95
C ASP A 5 -31.65 -51.06 -1.95
N PHE A 6 -32.00 -51.15 -3.23
CA PHE A 6 -31.39 -50.31 -4.28
C PHE A 6 -31.65 -48.82 -4.06
N ARG A 7 -32.89 -48.46 -3.71
CA ARG A 7 -33.27 -47.08 -3.42
C ARG A 7 -32.50 -46.52 -2.23
N ASN A 8 -32.39 -47.29 -1.15
CA ASN A 8 -31.65 -46.89 0.05
C ASN A 8 -30.16 -46.72 -0.23
N THR A 9 -29.55 -47.67 -0.95
CA THR A 9 -28.12 -47.59 -1.30
C THR A 9 -27.82 -46.38 -2.19
N TRP A 10 -28.72 -46.06 -3.12
CA TRP A 10 -28.58 -44.91 -4.02
C TRP A 10 -28.77 -43.57 -3.29
N GLN A 11 -29.73 -43.47 -2.36
CA GLN A 11 -29.89 -42.28 -1.52
C GLN A 11 -28.70 -42.05 -0.59
N GLN A 12 -28.17 -43.12 0.02
CA GLN A 12 -26.99 -43.06 0.88
C GLN A 12 -25.77 -42.53 0.10
N GLN A 13 -25.50 -43.08 -1.08
CA GLN A 13 -24.37 -42.68 -1.90
C GLN A 13 -24.50 -41.24 -2.43
N ASN A 14 -25.72 -40.79 -2.74
CA ASN A 14 -25.96 -39.41 -3.14
C ASN A 14 -25.73 -38.44 -1.97
N ASN A 15 -26.18 -38.78 -0.77
CA ASN A 15 -25.93 -37.98 0.43
C ASN A 15 -24.44 -37.87 0.76
N ASP A 16 -23.71 -38.98 0.69
CA ASP A 16 -22.26 -39.02 0.94
C ASP A 16 -21.49 -38.19 -0.11
N SER A 17 -21.92 -38.24 -1.38
CA SER A 17 -21.34 -37.43 -2.45
C SER A 17 -21.60 -35.94 -2.27
N VAL A 18 -22.82 -35.56 -1.90
CA VAL A 18 -23.18 -34.17 -1.61
C VAL A 18 -22.41 -33.64 -0.39
N ALA A 19 -22.29 -34.45 0.67
CA ALA A 19 -21.49 -34.11 1.84
C ALA A 19 -20.01 -33.93 1.48
N ALA A 20 -19.43 -34.83 0.67
CA ALA A 20 -18.05 -34.73 0.22
C ALA A 20 -17.79 -33.49 -0.66
N ILE A 21 -18.71 -33.17 -1.58
CA ILE A 21 -18.65 -31.95 -2.40
C ILE A 21 -18.69 -30.70 -1.52
N THR A 22 -19.59 -30.67 -0.54
CA THR A 22 -19.76 -29.54 0.39
C THR A 22 -18.52 -29.35 1.25
N ILE A 23 -17.98 -30.43 1.86
CA ILE A 23 -16.74 -30.39 2.65
C ILE A 23 -15.56 -29.89 1.80
N ASN A 24 -15.45 -30.35 0.55
CA ASN A 24 -14.37 -29.94 -0.34
C ASN A 24 -14.48 -28.46 -0.73
N GLN A 25 -15.70 -27.95 -0.96
CA GLN A 25 -15.93 -26.52 -1.19
C GLN A 25 -15.57 -25.68 0.05
N THR A 26 -15.94 -26.13 1.24
CA THR A 26 -15.59 -25.47 2.51
C THR A 26 -14.08 -25.45 2.72
N MET A 27 -13.40 -26.59 2.58
CA MET A 27 -11.94 -26.67 2.69
C MET A 27 -11.21 -25.81 1.64
N LEU A 28 -11.67 -25.80 0.39
CA LEU A 28 -11.09 -24.95 -0.65
C LEU A 28 -11.27 -23.46 -0.33
N THR A 29 -12.41 -23.10 0.27
CA THR A 29 -12.69 -21.73 0.72
C THR A 29 -11.81 -21.36 1.90
N GLU A 30 -11.71 -22.22 2.92
CA GLU A 30 -10.81 -22.05 4.07
C GLU A 30 -9.34 -21.96 3.66
N MET A 31 -8.86 -22.82 2.76
CA MET A 31 -7.48 -22.77 2.25
C MET A 31 -7.21 -21.48 1.48
N LYS A 32 -8.17 -21.01 0.66
CA LYS A 32 -8.06 -19.72 -0.04
C LYS A 32 -8.06 -18.55 0.94
N VAL A 33 -8.94 -18.55 1.94
CA VAL A 33 -9.00 -17.52 2.99
C VAL A 33 -7.71 -17.50 3.81
N ASN A 34 -7.20 -18.66 4.22
CA ASN A 34 -5.98 -18.78 5.02
C ASN A 34 -4.72 -18.34 4.24
N LYS A 35 -4.65 -18.68 2.93
CA LYS A 35 -3.58 -18.19 2.05
C LYS A 35 -3.60 -16.66 1.90
N GLN A 36 -4.79 -16.07 1.87
CA GLN A 36 -4.99 -14.63 1.81
C GLN A 36 -4.71 -13.94 3.17
N MET A 37 -5.06 -14.56 4.30
CA MET A 37 -4.68 -14.11 5.66
C MET A 37 -3.15 -14.01 5.82
N LYS A 38 -2.41 -14.96 5.25
CA LYS A 38 -0.93 -14.90 5.24
C LYS A 38 -0.40 -13.70 4.46
N ALA A 39 -1.06 -13.31 3.36
CA ALA A 39 -0.66 -12.13 2.58
C ALA A 39 -0.88 -10.82 3.37
N LEU A 40 -2.00 -10.71 4.09
CA LEU A 40 -2.28 -9.57 4.98
C LEU A 40 -1.31 -9.51 6.16
N THR A 41 -0.97 -10.66 6.75
CA THR A 41 0.02 -10.75 7.83
C THR A 41 1.42 -10.34 7.36
N ASN A 42 1.85 -10.79 6.18
CA ASN A 42 3.11 -10.36 5.58
C ASN A 42 3.12 -8.85 5.30
N MET A 43 1.99 -8.31 4.80
CA MET A 43 1.86 -6.87 4.60
C MET A 43 1.99 -6.10 5.93
N LYS A 44 1.36 -6.59 7.00
CA LYS A 44 1.49 -5.99 8.33
C LYS A 44 2.94 -5.93 8.79
N TRP A 45 3.68 -7.02 8.67
CA TRP A 45 5.10 -7.07 9.03
C TRP A 45 5.95 -6.13 8.17
N ALA A 46 5.71 -6.07 6.86
CA ALA A 46 6.39 -5.11 6.00
C ALA A 46 6.14 -3.66 6.46
N ARG A 47 4.90 -3.31 6.82
CA ARG A 47 4.56 -1.96 7.31
C ARG A 47 5.18 -1.65 8.67
N ILE A 48 5.32 -2.64 9.55
CA ILE A 48 6.03 -2.48 10.83
C ILE A 48 7.50 -2.15 10.58
N ILE A 49 8.16 -2.90 9.68
CA ILE A 49 9.56 -2.66 9.33
C ILE A 49 9.73 -1.27 8.69
N GLU A 50 8.88 -0.91 7.72
CA GLU A 50 8.89 0.42 7.11
C GLU A 50 8.66 1.54 8.15
N SER A 51 7.78 1.33 9.14
CA SER A 51 7.54 2.29 10.22
C SER A 51 8.78 2.49 11.09
N ALA A 52 9.50 1.42 11.42
CA ALA A 52 10.76 1.53 12.15
C ALA A 52 11.80 2.33 11.37
N VAL A 53 11.89 2.12 10.04
CA VAL A 53 12.77 2.91 9.17
C VAL A 53 12.38 4.38 9.16
N PHE A 54 11.09 4.71 8.97
CA PHE A 54 10.63 6.11 9.01
C PHE A 54 10.87 6.76 10.37
N PHE A 55 10.67 6.02 11.46
CA PHE A 55 10.97 6.52 12.80
C PHE A 55 12.47 6.85 12.97
N CYS A 56 13.36 5.95 12.55
CA CYS A 56 14.80 6.22 12.55
C CYS A 56 15.15 7.47 11.72
N ILE A 57 14.57 7.62 10.53
CA ILE A 57 14.76 8.80 9.68
C ILE A 57 14.33 10.07 10.42
N ILE A 58 13.15 10.08 11.05
CA ILE A 58 12.65 11.24 11.81
C ILE A 58 13.61 11.62 12.94
N VAL A 59 14.14 10.64 13.67
CA VAL A 59 15.10 10.89 14.76
C VAL A 59 16.39 11.50 14.23
N VAL A 60 16.97 10.93 13.17
CA VAL A 60 18.21 11.44 12.55
C VAL A 60 18.01 12.86 12.00
N LEU A 61 16.91 13.11 11.29
CA LEU A 61 16.60 14.44 10.78
C LEU A 61 16.35 15.44 11.91
N GLY A 62 15.66 15.03 12.97
CA GLY A 62 15.41 15.87 14.15
C GLY A 62 16.69 16.28 14.86
N GLN A 63 17.63 15.35 15.04
CA GLN A 63 18.95 15.65 15.59
C GLN A 63 19.74 16.61 14.69
N TYR A 64 19.71 16.38 13.38
CA TYR A 64 20.38 17.24 12.41
C TYR A 64 19.85 18.68 12.45
N ILE A 65 18.52 18.85 12.49
CA ILE A 65 17.86 20.17 12.59
C ILE A 65 18.20 20.86 13.92
N GLY A 66 18.27 20.11 15.02
CA GLY A 66 18.50 20.65 16.36
C GLY A 66 19.96 20.99 16.70
N ASN A 67 20.92 20.67 15.82
CA ASN A 67 22.35 20.79 16.13
C ASN A 67 22.84 22.26 16.15
N ASP A 68 22.20 23.15 15.40
CA ASP A 68 22.53 24.58 15.34
C ASP A 68 21.34 25.39 14.79
N PHE A 69 21.24 26.69 15.09
CA PHE A 69 20.18 27.59 14.65
C PHE A 69 20.45 28.29 13.30
N SER A 70 21.61 28.06 12.67
CA SER A 70 21.87 28.56 11.31
C SER A 70 20.82 28.06 10.31
N VAL A 71 20.45 28.90 9.34
CA VAL A 71 19.53 28.54 8.26
C VAL A 71 20.35 28.18 7.03
N SER A 72 20.37 26.90 6.66
CA SER A 72 21.01 26.40 5.43
C SER A 72 19.99 25.69 4.53
N ALA A 73 20.35 25.53 3.26
CA ALA A 73 19.52 24.78 2.30
C ALA A 73 19.32 23.32 2.74
N ALA A 74 20.34 22.70 3.35
CA ALA A 74 20.27 21.35 3.88
C ALA A 74 19.30 21.24 5.08
N LYS A 75 19.23 22.23 5.96
CA LYS A 75 18.25 22.25 7.07
C LYS A 75 16.83 22.45 6.59
N ILE A 76 16.59 23.34 5.63
CA ILE A 76 15.26 23.49 5.00
C ILE A 76 14.85 22.16 4.36
N SER A 77 15.79 21.50 3.68
CA SER A 77 15.59 20.18 3.09
C SER A 77 15.25 19.13 4.15
N ALA A 78 15.95 19.11 5.27
CA ALA A 78 15.68 18.22 6.40
C ALA A 78 14.27 18.41 6.97
N VAL A 79 13.81 19.65 7.10
CA VAL A 79 12.45 19.97 7.56
C VAL A 79 11.41 19.43 6.57
N ILE A 80 11.58 19.68 5.27
CA ILE A 80 10.67 19.19 4.22
C ILE A 80 10.60 17.65 4.24
N LEU A 81 11.74 16.98 4.31
CA LEU A 81 11.79 15.52 4.35
C LEU A 81 11.20 14.95 5.64
N SER A 82 11.34 15.66 6.77
CA SER A 82 10.72 15.27 8.04
C SER A 82 9.20 15.25 7.94
N VAL A 83 8.59 16.23 7.25
CA VAL A 83 7.13 16.24 7.02
C VAL A 83 6.69 14.98 6.27
N PHE A 84 7.38 14.63 5.18
CA PHE A 84 7.06 13.41 4.42
C PHE A 84 7.35 12.13 5.21
N ALA A 85 8.39 12.10 6.05
CA ALA A 85 8.68 10.97 6.90
C ALA A 85 7.61 10.75 7.98
N ILE A 86 7.12 11.84 8.60
CA ILE A 86 6.00 11.80 9.57
C ILE A 86 4.73 11.30 8.89
N VAL A 87 4.43 11.82 7.70
CA VAL A 87 3.29 11.36 6.90
C VAL A 87 3.40 9.87 6.55
N GLY A 88 4.57 9.40 6.15
CA GLY A 88 4.85 7.99 5.88
C GLY A 88 4.65 7.12 7.11
N LEU A 89 5.17 7.54 8.26
CA LEU A 89 5.00 6.85 9.54
C LEU A 89 3.51 6.77 9.94
N ALA A 90 2.81 7.90 9.94
CA ALA A 90 1.39 7.96 10.29
C ALA A 90 0.54 7.10 9.35
N GLY A 91 0.84 7.13 8.05
CA GLY A 91 0.17 6.31 7.05
C GLY A 91 0.40 4.82 7.26
N ASN A 92 1.63 4.40 7.59
CA ASN A 92 1.96 3.01 7.88
C ASN A 92 1.29 2.53 9.16
N ILE A 93 1.26 3.34 10.23
CA ILE A 93 0.51 3.05 11.46
C ILE A 93 -0.98 2.87 11.14
N GLY A 94 -1.57 3.80 10.38
CA GLY A 94 -2.97 3.68 9.94
C GLY A 94 -3.23 2.40 9.15
N GLN A 95 -2.28 1.99 8.31
CA GLN A 95 -2.39 0.74 7.55
C GLN A 95 -2.26 -0.50 8.44
N ILE A 96 -1.38 -0.49 9.45
CA ILE A 96 -1.25 -1.58 10.42
C ILE A 96 -2.53 -1.76 11.23
N VAL A 97 -3.12 -0.66 11.70
CA VAL A 97 -4.40 -0.67 12.43
C VAL A 97 -5.49 -1.24 11.53
N LEU A 98 -5.59 -0.77 10.28
CA LEU A 98 -6.61 -1.21 9.34
C LEU A 98 -6.49 -2.70 9.01
N VAL A 99 -5.28 -3.22 8.84
CA VAL A 99 -5.05 -4.67 8.64
C VAL A 99 -5.41 -5.47 9.90
N SER A 100 -5.13 -4.94 11.08
CA SER A 100 -5.39 -5.61 12.35
C SER A 100 -6.88 -5.63 12.71
N SER A 101 -7.67 -4.70 12.15
CA SER A 101 -9.12 -4.64 12.32
C SER A 101 -9.92 -5.55 11.38
N VAL A 102 -9.27 -6.22 10.43
CA VAL A 102 -9.96 -7.15 9.51
C VAL A 102 -10.40 -8.38 10.29
N ASP A 103 -11.72 -8.54 10.41
CA ASP A 103 -12.33 -9.69 11.07
C ASP A 103 -12.86 -10.67 10.02
N TYR A 104 -12.19 -11.82 9.94
CA TYR A 104 -12.46 -12.88 8.97
C TYR A 104 -13.71 -13.71 9.26
N THR A 105 -14.36 -13.48 10.40
CA THR A 105 -15.61 -14.16 10.79
C THR A 105 -16.86 -13.46 10.25
N LYS A 106 -16.69 -12.25 9.71
CA LYS A 106 -17.77 -11.42 9.18
C LYS A 106 -18.28 -11.90 7.81
N PRO A 107 -19.52 -11.51 7.43
CA PRO A 107 -20.06 -11.78 6.10
C PRO A 107 -19.12 -11.31 4.98
N VAL A 108 -19.15 -12.04 3.84
CA VAL A 108 -18.29 -11.80 2.67
C VAL A 108 -18.37 -10.34 2.18
N SER A 109 -19.55 -9.72 2.23
CA SER A 109 -19.77 -8.33 1.83
C SER A 109 -19.09 -7.29 2.75
N GLU A 110 -18.93 -7.59 4.04
CA GLU A 110 -18.16 -6.73 4.96
C GLU A 110 -16.66 -6.88 4.74
N LEU A 111 -16.19 -8.11 4.55
CA LEU A 111 -14.81 -8.39 4.18
C LEU A 111 -14.40 -7.69 2.88
N GLN A 112 -15.32 -7.61 1.92
CA GLN A 112 -15.12 -6.85 0.68
C GLN A 112 -14.82 -5.37 0.97
N LYS A 113 -15.63 -4.73 1.81
CA LYS A 113 -15.46 -3.32 2.17
C LYS A 113 -14.12 -3.08 2.87
N ASP A 114 -13.72 -3.97 3.77
CA ASP A 114 -12.43 -3.88 4.46
C ASP A 114 -11.26 -4.01 3.47
N MET A 115 -11.34 -4.92 2.50
CA MET A 115 -10.32 -5.05 1.45
C MET A 115 -10.25 -3.81 0.55
N TYR A 116 -11.39 -3.26 0.14
CA TYR A 116 -11.42 -2.01 -0.64
C TYR A 116 -10.84 -0.84 0.16
N ARG A 117 -11.14 -0.74 1.45
CA ARG A 117 -10.60 0.30 2.33
C ARG A 117 -9.08 0.17 2.46
N LEU A 118 -8.55 -1.05 2.58
CA LEU A 118 -7.11 -1.31 2.58
C LEU A 118 -6.44 -0.89 1.28
N CYS A 119 -7.05 -1.25 0.14
CA CYS A 119 -6.55 -0.90 -1.18
C CYS A 119 -6.53 0.63 -1.39
N ALA A 120 -7.63 1.29 -1.01
CA ALA A 120 -7.77 2.75 -1.10
C ALA A 120 -6.77 3.48 -0.19
N HIS A 121 -6.62 3.05 1.07
CA HIS A 121 -5.66 3.63 2.01
C HIS A 121 -4.23 3.51 1.48
N LYS A 122 -3.84 2.33 1.01
CA LYS A 122 -2.51 2.09 0.45
C LYS A 122 -2.26 2.95 -0.78
N LEU A 123 -3.26 3.11 -1.64
CA LEU A 123 -3.17 3.97 -2.81
C LEU A 123 -2.98 5.43 -2.42
N GLN A 124 -3.82 5.94 -1.52
CA GLN A 124 -3.77 7.34 -1.05
C GLN A 124 -2.46 7.66 -0.35
N LEU A 125 -1.99 6.78 0.55
CA LEU A 125 -0.69 6.91 1.21
C LEU A 125 0.44 6.99 0.19
N THR A 126 0.42 6.10 -0.81
CA THR A 126 1.43 6.11 -1.88
C THR A 126 1.38 7.43 -2.66
N LYS A 127 0.19 7.91 -3.04
CA LYS A 127 0.05 9.21 -3.73
C LYS A 127 0.63 10.36 -2.92
N LEU A 128 0.39 10.36 -1.61
CA LEU A 128 0.88 11.39 -0.70
C LEU A 128 2.40 11.35 -0.57
N LEU A 129 3.00 10.16 -0.50
CA LEU A 129 4.46 10.01 -0.52
C LEU A 129 5.08 10.41 -1.87
N PHE A 130 4.43 10.07 -2.99
CA PHE A 130 4.88 10.52 -4.32
C PHE A 130 4.87 12.04 -4.49
N MET A 131 4.11 12.76 -3.66
CA MET A 131 4.14 14.22 -3.64
C MET A 131 5.49 14.78 -3.13
N SER A 132 6.37 13.94 -2.57
CA SER A 132 7.75 14.32 -2.24
C SER A 132 8.70 14.35 -3.45
N VAL A 133 8.34 13.69 -4.57
CA VAL A 133 9.20 13.58 -5.77
C VAL A 133 9.70 14.94 -6.30
N PRO A 134 8.88 16.00 -6.38
CA PRO A 134 9.35 17.32 -6.82
C PRO A 134 10.43 17.93 -5.92
N PHE A 135 10.56 17.45 -4.68
CA PHE A 135 11.58 17.82 -3.71
C PHE A 135 12.81 16.90 -3.78
N TYR A 136 13.10 16.28 -4.94
CA TYR A 136 14.24 15.38 -5.11
C TYR A 136 15.58 16.02 -4.67
N MET A 137 15.76 17.33 -4.89
CA MET A 137 16.96 18.05 -4.44
C MET A 137 17.08 18.15 -2.91
N ALA A 138 15.99 18.05 -2.16
CA ALA A 138 16.05 18.01 -0.70
C ALA A 138 16.84 16.78 -0.21
N TYR A 139 16.67 15.63 -0.88
CA TYR A 139 17.45 14.42 -0.59
C TYR A 139 18.93 14.60 -0.95
N VAL A 140 19.23 15.34 -2.01
CA VAL A 140 20.61 15.59 -2.45
C VAL A 140 21.32 16.54 -1.50
N PHE A 141 20.72 17.69 -1.17
CA PHE A 141 21.34 18.67 -0.27
C PHE A 141 21.65 18.07 1.10
N ILE A 142 20.69 17.38 1.71
CA ILE A 142 20.93 16.76 3.00
C ILE A 142 21.92 15.61 2.92
N GLY A 143 21.91 14.82 1.83
CA GLY A 143 22.83 13.71 1.65
C GLY A 143 24.28 14.20 1.58
N PHE A 144 24.53 15.26 0.84
CA PHE A 144 25.86 15.88 0.74
C PHE A 144 26.31 16.48 2.07
N ASP A 145 25.43 17.19 2.76
CA ASP A 145 25.76 17.83 4.03
C ASP A 145 26.03 16.78 5.12
N VAL A 146 25.16 15.77 5.28
CA VAL A 146 25.30 14.73 6.31
C VAL A 146 26.46 13.76 6.04
N ILE A 147 26.69 13.37 4.78
CA ILE A 147 27.70 12.36 4.43
C ILE A 147 29.08 12.97 4.21
N LEU A 148 29.14 14.15 3.56
CA LEU A 148 30.40 14.78 3.14
C LEU A 148 30.73 16.03 3.97
N GLY A 149 29.80 16.55 4.79
CA GLY A 149 30.00 17.79 5.53
C GLY A 149 30.04 19.03 4.62
N VAL A 150 29.51 18.92 3.40
CA VAL A 150 29.56 19.98 2.38
C VAL A 150 28.17 20.54 2.15
N ASP A 151 28.00 21.84 2.39
CA ASP A 151 26.83 22.55 1.89
C ASP A 151 26.93 22.69 0.37
N LEU A 152 26.29 21.73 -0.32
CA LEU A 152 26.29 21.68 -1.76
C LEU A 152 25.71 22.97 -2.36
N PHE A 153 24.74 23.62 -1.70
CA PHE A 153 24.08 24.81 -2.22
C PHE A 153 25.05 25.98 -2.39
N GLU A 154 26.01 26.16 -1.46
CA GLU A 154 27.04 27.21 -1.55
C GLU A 154 27.98 27.03 -2.75
N HIS A 155 28.11 25.80 -3.24
CA HIS A 155 28.99 25.43 -4.35
C HIS A 155 28.27 25.42 -5.71
N LEU A 156 26.96 25.66 -5.74
CA LEU A 156 26.18 25.69 -6.98
C LEU A 156 26.33 27.03 -7.70
N ALA A 157 26.59 26.95 -9.01
CA ALA A 157 26.52 28.13 -9.87
C ALA A 157 25.06 28.65 -9.98
N PRO A 158 24.83 29.96 -10.12
CA PRO A 158 23.48 30.53 -10.17
C PRO A 158 22.55 29.92 -11.23
N HIS A 159 23.10 29.56 -12.40
CA HIS A 159 22.33 28.91 -13.47
C HIS A 159 21.87 27.49 -13.10
N MET A 160 22.62 26.77 -12.26
CA MET A 160 22.24 25.45 -11.77
C MET A 160 21.09 25.56 -10.76
N VAL A 161 21.12 26.55 -9.87
CA VAL A 161 20.01 26.82 -8.93
C VAL A 161 18.72 27.09 -9.70
N TRP A 162 18.79 27.91 -10.75
CA TRP A 162 17.64 28.16 -11.64
C TRP A 162 17.17 26.89 -12.34
N PHE A 163 18.10 26.09 -12.90
CA PHE A 163 17.76 24.85 -13.57
C PHE A 163 17.04 23.86 -12.63
N TYR A 164 17.54 23.68 -11.40
CA TYR A 164 16.92 22.80 -10.41
C TYR A 164 15.60 23.34 -9.86
N GLY A 165 15.47 24.65 -9.71
CA GLY A 165 14.20 25.28 -9.34
C GLY A 165 13.12 25.04 -10.40
N VAL A 166 13.46 25.27 -11.68
CA VAL A 166 12.54 25.04 -12.81
C VAL A 166 12.23 23.55 -12.97
N SER A 167 13.21 22.65 -12.84
CA SER A 167 12.97 21.21 -12.93
C SER A 167 12.04 20.73 -11.82
N SER A 168 12.18 21.24 -10.58
CA SER A 168 11.27 20.93 -9.48
C SER A 168 9.83 21.39 -9.77
N VAL A 169 9.64 22.57 -10.37
CA VAL A 169 8.30 23.05 -10.79
C VAL A 169 7.71 22.15 -11.89
N VAL A 170 8.51 21.79 -12.90
CA VAL A 170 8.08 20.88 -13.97
C VAL A 170 7.70 19.51 -13.41
N LEU A 171 8.50 18.96 -12.50
CA LEU A 171 8.22 17.71 -11.80
C LEU A 171 6.97 17.82 -10.93
N PHE A 172 6.73 18.95 -10.27
CA PHE A 172 5.52 19.16 -9.49
C PHE A 172 4.25 19.09 -10.36
N VAL A 173 4.27 19.73 -11.53
CA VAL A 173 3.16 19.67 -12.49
C VAL A 173 2.99 18.23 -13.02
N ALA A 174 4.08 17.57 -13.43
CA ALA A 174 4.05 16.21 -13.96
C ALA A 174 3.54 15.20 -12.92
N THR A 175 4.04 15.29 -11.68
CA THR A 175 3.63 14.42 -10.56
C THR A 175 2.16 14.67 -10.22
N THR A 176 1.72 15.92 -10.09
CA THR A 176 0.31 16.22 -9.81
C THR A 176 -0.61 15.70 -10.92
N TRP A 177 -0.24 15.88 -12.19
CA TRP A 177 -1.00 15.33 -13.31
C TRP A 177 -1.06 13.79 -13.26
N PHE A 178 0.06 13.14 -13.00
CA PHE A 178 0.11 11.68 -12.86
C PHE A 178 -0.76 11.19 -11.70
N LEU A 179 -0.68 11.83 -10.54
CA LEU A 179 -1.43 11.48 -9.33
C LEU A 179 -2.94 11.73 -9.46
N THR A 180 -3.36 12.75 -10.20
CA THR A 180 -4.80 12.99 -10.45
C THR A 180 -5.40 11.92 -11.36
N LYS A 181 -4.63 11.39 -12.33
CA LYS A 181 -5.05 10.25 -13.16
C LYS A 181 -5.11 8.93 -12.37
N LEU A 182 -4.30 8.80 -11.32
CA LEU A 182 -4.21 7.61 -10.47
C LEU A 182 -5.38 7.53 -9.48
N ASN A 183 -6.54 7.11 -9.99
CA ASN A 183 -7.79 6.92 -9.25
C ASN A 183 -8.50 5.65 -9.76
N TYR A 184 -9.24 4.96 -8.89
CA TYR A 184 -10.08 3.81 -9.24
C TYR A 184 -11.11 4.14 -10.32
N ASN A 185 -11.58 5.38 -10.41
CA ASN A 185 -12.50 5.80 -11.48
C ASN A 185 -11.86 5.70 -12.89
N ASN A 186 -10.53 5.75 -12.99
CA ASN A 186 -9.79 5.67 -14.26
C ASN A 186 -9.22 4.25 -14.52
N ILE A 187 -9.65 3.24 -13.78
CA ILE A 187 -9.10 1.88 -13.85
C ILE A 187 -9.30 1.20 -15.21
N ASN A 188 -10.21 1.71 -16.04
CA ASN A 188 -10.41 1.25 -17.42
C ASN A 188 -9.18 1.50 -18.31
N THR A 189 -8.29 2.42 -17.92
CA THR A 189 -7.05 2.68 -18.66
C THR A 189 -5.98 1.66 -18.26
N SER A 190 -5.46 0.90 -19.22
CA SER A 190 -4.52 -0.21 -18.97
C SER A 190 -3.29 0.17 -18.13
N TRP A 191 -2.68 1.34 -18.40
CA TRP A 191 -1.52 1.78 -17.62
C TRP A 191 -1.89 2.13 -16.17
N VAL A 192 -3.05 2.78 -15.95
CA VAL A 192 -3.55 3.12 -14.60
C VAL A 192 -3.83 1.85 -13.81
N LYS A 193 -4.48 0.86 -14.43
CA LYS A 193 -4.73 -0.45 -13.82
C LYS A 193 -3.43 -1.13 -13.40
N ASN A 194 -2.43 -1.16 -14.28
CA ASN A 194 -1.13 -1.79 -13.99
C ASN A 194 -0.41 -1.09 -12.83
N VAL A 195 -0.43 0.25 -12.79
CA VAL A 195 0.18 1.03 -11.71
C VAL A 195 -0.56 0.81 -10.38
N ILE A 196 -1.90 0.82 -10.38
CA ILE A 196 -2.69 0.53 -9.16
C ILE A 196 -2.41 -0.89 -8.68
N GLN A 197 -2.37 -1.89 -9.57
CA GLN A 197 -2.06 -3.26 -9.20
C GLN A 197 -0.63 -3.43 -8.66
N PHE A 198 0.34 -2.68 -9.19
CA PHE A 198 1.70 -2.66 -8.68
C PHE A 198 1.76 -2.03 -7.28
N ILE A 199 1.16 -0.84 -7.10
CA ILE A 199 1.14 -0.12 -5.82
C ILE A 199 0.40 -0.93 -4.76
N VAL A 200 -0.84 -1.33 -5.05
CA VAL A 200 -1.70 -2.03 -4.09
C VAL A 200 -1.19 -3.46 -3.86
N GLY A 201 -0.64 -4.08 -4.90
CA GLY A 201 -0.19 -5.46 -4.91
C GLY A 201 -1.24 -6.37 -5.54
N ALA A 202 -0.81 -7.16 -6.53
CA ALA A 202 -1.70 -8.04 -7.30
C ALA A 202 -2.55 -8.99 -6.43
N ARG A 203 -2.01 -9.44 -5.29
CA ARG A 203 -2.72 -10.32 -4.35
C ARG A 203 -3.92 -9.65 -3.69
N LEU A 204 -3.77 -8.41 -3.21
CA LEU A 204 -4.86 -7.65 -2.60
C LEU A 204 -5.94 -7.29 -3.62
N VAL A 205 -5.54 -6.90 -4.83
CA VAL A 205 -6.49 -6.66 -5.93
C VAL A 205 -7.23 -7.94 -6.31
N SER A 206 -6.52 -9.07 -6.43
CA SER A 206 -7.16 -10.37 -6.72
C SER A 206 -8.12 -10.80 -5.63
N MET A 207 -7.84 -10.46 -4.37
CA MET A 207 -8.68 -10.77 -3.23
C MET A 207 -9.95 -9.91 -3.25
N ALA A 208 -9.83 -8.60 -3.50
CA ALA A 208 -10.99 -7.72 -3.68
C ALA A 208 -11.87 -8.15 -4.87
N GLN A 209 -11.26 -8.57 -5.99
CA GLN A 209 -11.98 -9.09 -7.16
C GLN A 209 -12.63 -10.46 -6.91
N PHE A 210 -11.94 -11.36 -6.21
CA PHE A 210 -12.46 -12.68 -5.85
C PHE A 210 -13.69 -12.55 -4.95
N ILE A 211 -13.62 -11.71 -3.92
CA ILE A 211 -14.74 -11.45 -3.01
C ILE A 211 -15.93 -10.85 -3.79
N ASN A 212 -15.67 -9.88 -4.69
CA ASN A 212 -16.72 -9.30 -5.55
C ASN A 212 -17.41 -10.33 -6.45
N ASN A 213 -16.69 -11.34 -6.93
CA ASN A 213 -17.27 -12.39 -7.75
C ASN A 213 -18.13 -13.38 -6.93
N LEU A 214 -17.80 -13.62 -5.67
CA LEU A 214 -18.62 -14.45 -4.77
C LEU A 214 -19.99 -13.81 -4.54
N GLU A 215 -20.06 -12.51 -4.28
CA GLU A 215 -21.33 -11.78 -4.11
C GLU A 215 -22.19 -11.80 -5.38
N SER A 216 -21.56 -11.75 -6.57
CA SER A 216 -22.30 -11.83 -7.84
C SER A 216 -22.86 -13.23 -8.15
N THR A 217 -22.36 -14.27 -7.48
CA THR A 217 -22.79 -15.66 -7.68
C THR A 217 -23.88 -16.08 -6.68
N GLU A 218 -24.03 -15.33 -5.57
CA GLU A 218 -25.09 -15.52 -4.57
C GLU A 218 -26.39 -14.74 -4.87
N ARG A 219 -26.45 -14.00 -6.00
CA ARG A 219 -27.68 -13.38 -6.54
C ARG A 219 -28.24 -14.19 -7.70
#